data_AF-A0A956HAR1-F1
#
_entry.id   AF-A0A956HAR1-F1
#
_cell.length_a   1.000
_cell.length_b   1.000
_cell.length_c   1.000
_cell.angle_alpha   90.00
_cell.angle_beta   90.00
_cell.angle_gamma   90.00
#
_symmetry.space_group_name_H-M   'P 1'
#
loop_
_entity.id
_entity.type
_entity.pdbx_description
1 polymer ?
#
loop_
_entity_poly.entity_id
_entity_poly.type
_entity_poly.pdbx_seq_one_letter_code
_entity_poly.pdbx_strand_id
1 'polypeptide(L)'
;DVVSQLLDFVITEILHGEEDFDEGTPLLALGVLDSLSMVSLLTFIQERFGVVVVNDDVTVENFEDVAAIAAMVEQRVGTGAMVHEARSAMEQAVYVLQAAGVRSERQRLSDGRSMHLLTVEGSLGAPWILIPGLGNPASAWGNMLKALDGEHRAAAIDLAGFGLSEGQARPHYRDHVADLEELLALRYPDEATVLVGSSAGALMALEYARRHPQRVRALVLLGFGAVADPPAWMA
;
A
#
# COMPACT_ATOMS: atom_id res chain seq x y z
N ASP A 1 11.33 0.84 27.10
CA ASP A 1 9.86 1.04 27.13
C ASP A 1 9.37 1.35 25.72
N VAL A 2 8.06 1.51 25.50
CA VAL A 2 7.50 1.74 24.15
C VAL A 2 7.96 3.09 23.59
N VAL A 3 7.91 4.14 24.40
CA VAL A 3 8.36 5.50 24.05
C VAL A 3 9.80 5.49 23.54
N SER A 4 10.74 4.94 24.29
CA SER A 4 12.17 4.95 23.95
C SER A 4 12.44 4.29 22.59
N GLN A 5 11.69 3.25 22.25
CA GLN A 5 11.86 2.52 20.98
C GLN A 5 11.23 3.26 19.80
N LEU A 6 10.12 3.96 20.04
CA LEU A 6 9.52 4.84 19.03
C LEU A 6 10.40 6.07 18.78
N LEU A 7 10.95 6.68 19.83
CA LEU A 7 11.91 7.78 19.70
C LEU A 7 13.13 7.37 18.88
N ASP A 8 13.75 6.23 19.22
CA ASP A 8 14.92 5.72 18.49
C ASP A 8 14.61 5.49 17.00
N PHE A 9 13.45 4.91 16.70
CA PHE A 9 12.98 4.72 15.32
C PHE A 9 12.76 6.06 14.59
N VAL A 10 12.03 7.00 15.19
CA VAL A 10 11.74 8.29 14.55
C VAL A 10 13.03 9.09 14.32
N ILE A 11 13.92 9.15 15.32
CA ILE A 11 15.19 9.87 15.21
C ILE A 11 16.07 9.24 14.13
N THR A 12 16.18 7.91 14.09
CA THR A 12 17.11 7.22 13.19
C THR A 12 16.58 7.12 11.76
N GLU A 13 15.33 6.68 11.61
CA GLU A 13 14.77 6.30 10.31
C GLU A 13 14.00 7.45 9.64
N ILE A 14 13.45 8.40 10.40
CA ILE A 14 12.66 9.52 9.84
C ILE A 14 13.46 10.82 9.85
N LEU A 15 14.09 11.17 10.98
CA LEU A 15 14.83 12.43 11.15
C LEU A 15 16.33 12.31 10.81
N HIS A 16 16.83 11.10 10.55
CA HIS A 16 18.23 10.85 10.20
C HIS A 16 19.26 11.43 11.18
N GLY A 17 18.91 11.44 12.48
CA GLY A 17 19.81 11.84 13.57
C GLY A 17 19.79 13.32 13.92
N GLU A 18 18.74 14.08 13.57
CA GLU A 18 18.58 15.45 14.09
C GLU A 18 18.55 15.48 15.63
N GLU A 19 19.31 16.43 16.19
CA GLU A 19 19.37 16.66 17.63
C GLU A 19 18.36 17.76 18.00
N ASP A 20 17.67 17.59 19.15
CA ASP A 20 16.56 18.41 19.69
C ASP A 20 15.14 17.91 19.34
N PHE A 21 14.89 16.61 19.60
CA PHE A 21 13.59 15.94 19.43
C PHE A 21 13.25 15.08 20.65
N ASP A 22 12.01 15.18 21.15
CA ASP A 22 11.55 14.45 22.35
C ASP A 22 10.15 13.83 22.17
N GLU A 23 9.67 13.18 23.23
CA GLU A 23 8.41 12.42 23.18
C GLU A 23 7.16 13.27 22.96
N GLY A 24 7.21 14.57 23.27
CA GLY A 24 6.11 15.52 23.12
C GLY A 24 6.23 16.41 21.88
N THR A 25 7.21 16.13 21.02
CA THR A 25 7.45 16.94 19.82
C THR A 25 6.32 16.70 18.79
N PRO A 26 5.61 17.76 18.33
CA PRO A 26 4.44 17.61 17.46
C PRO A 26 4.80 17.12 16.05
N LEU A 27 4.59 15.83 15.78
CA LEU A 27 5.05 15.16 14.57
C LEU A 27 4.31 15.61 13.32
N LEU A 28 2.98 15.72 13.42
CA LEU A 28 2.13 16.13 12.31
C LEU A 28 2.28 17.63 12.02
N ALA A 29 2.35 18.46 13.07
CA ALA A 29 2.43 19.91 12.92
C ALA A 29 3.78 20.35 12.34
N LEU A 30 4.86 19.63 12.64
CA LEU A 30 6.19 19.86 12.08
C LEU A 30 6.42 19.16 10.73
N GLY A 31 5.45 18.36 10.26
CA GLY A 31 5.57 17.61 9.00
C GLY A 31 6.59 16.47 9.04
N VAL A 32 7.00 16.03 10.23
CA VAL A 32 7.87 14.86 10.45
C VAL A 32 7.16 13.58 9.99
N LEU A 33 5.85 13.50 10.26
CA LEU A 33 5.00 12.44 9.74
C LEU A 33 4.34 12.87 8.42
N ASP A 34 4.89 12.36 7.32
CA ASP A 34 4.31 12.43 5.99
C ASP A 34 3.71 11.06 5.60
N SER A 35 3.22 10.94 4.37
CA SER A 35 2.60 9.69 3.90
C SER A 35 3.56 8.49 3.83
N LEU A 36 4.87 8.70 3.64
CA LEU A 36 5.86 7.63 3.56
C LEU A 36 6.40 7.28 4.95
N SER A 37 6.72 8.27 5.78
CA SER A 37 7.19 8.05 7.14
C SER A 37 6.09 7.45 8.04
N MET A 38 4.82 7.74 7.75
CA MET A 38 3.70 7.02 8.35
C MET A 38 3.71 5.53 8.03
N VAL A 39 3.91 5.12 6.76
CA VAL A 39 3.95 3.68 6.43
C VAL A 39 5.11 2.99 7.17
N SER A 40 6.29 3.62 7.22
CA SER A 40 7.43 3.09 7.94
C SER A 40 7.15 2.95 9.44
N LEU A 41 6.55 3.96 10.06
CA LEU A 41 6.18 3.95 11.48
C LEU A 41 5.14 2.87 11.81
N LEU A 42 4.08 2.75 11.01
CA LEU A 42 3.05 1.73 11.21
C LEU A 42 3.63 0.31 11.07
N THR A 43 4.53 0.12 10.10
CA THR A 43 5.23 -1.15 9.90
C THR A 43 6.11 -1.48 11.11
N PHE A 44 6.88 -0.52 11.61
CA PHE A 44 7.70 -0.67 12.80
C PHE A 44 6.85 -1.06 14.02
N ILE A 45 5.71 -0.39 14.24
CA ILE A 45 4.81 -0.70 15.36
C ILE A 45 4.31 -2.14 15.29
N GLN A 46 3.90 -2.58 14.09
CA GLN A 46 3.42 -3.94 13.87
C GLN A 46 4.53 -4.98 14.11
N GLU A 47 5.71 -4.79 13.53
CA GLU A 47 6.83 -5.74 13.67
C GLU A 47 7.38 -5.79 15.09
N ARG A 48 7.48 -4.63 15.74
CA ARG A 48 8.13 -4.51 17.04
C ARG A 48 7.24 -4.86 18.21
N PHE A 49 5.97 -4.47 18.14
CA PHE A 49 5.02 -4.60 19.26
C PHE A 49 3.86 -5.56 18.96
N GLY A 50 3.74 -6.09 17.73
CA GLY A 50 2.64 -6.96 17.33
C GLY A 50 1.29 -6.24 17.26
N VAL A 51 1.29 -4.90 17.25
CA VAL A 51 0.09 -4.08 17.22
C VAL A 51 -0.22 -3.68 15.78
N VAL A 52 -1.36 -4.15 15.27
CA VAL A 52 -1.89 -3.68 13.98
C VAL A 52 -2.63 -2.37 14.23
N VAL A 53 -2.21 -1.30 13.56
CA VAL A 53 -2.90 0.00 13.55
C VAL A 53 -3.78 0.04 12.30
N VAL A 54 -5.10 0.19 12.46
CA VAL A 54 -6.03 0.31 11.33
C VAL A 54 -6.29 1.79 11.02
N ASN A 55 -6.85 2.10 9.85
CA ASN A 55 -7.08 3.49 9.42
C ASN A 55 -7.85 4.33 10.45
N ASP A 56 -8.82 3.74 11.15
CA ASP A 56 -9.62 4.44 12.17
C ASP A 56 -8.78 4.85 13.40
N ASP A 57 -7.60 4.25 13.58
CA ASP A 57 -6.65 4.59 14.64
C ASP A 57 -5.70 5.72 14.24
N VAL A 58 -5.58 6.00 12.94
CA VAL A 58 -4.72 7.07 12.41
C VAL A 58 -5.46 8.39 12.54
N THR A 59 -5.57 8.85 13.77
CA THR A 59 -6.21 10.12 14.14
C THR A 59 -5.16 11.16 14.50
N VAL A 60 -5.56 12.43 14.48
CA VAL A 60 -4.66 13.53 14.88
C VAL A 60 -4.22 13.33 16.33
N GLU A 61 -5.13 12.87 17.18
CA GLU A 61 -4.88 12.66 18.61
C GLU A 61 -3.91 11.50 18.88
N ASN A 62 -4.01 10.39 18.13
CA ASN A 62 -3.14 9.23 18.35
C ASN A 62 -1.73 9.41 17.75
N PHE A 63 -1.57 10.34 16.80
CA PHE A 63 -0.32 10.56 16.06
C PHE A 63 0.22 11.99 16.22
N GLU A 64 -0.25 12.74 17.23
CA GLU A 64 0.22 14.10 17.52
C GLU A 64 1.70 14.12 17.89
N ASP A 65 2.10 13.22 18.80
CA ASP A 65 3.46 13.07 19.32
C ASP A 65 3.81 11.60 19.62
N VAL A 66 5.05 11.32 20.01
CA VAL A 66 5.50 9.94 20.29
C VAL A 66 4.84 9.40 21.56
N ALA A 67 4.55 10.25 22.55
CA ALA A 67 3.87 9.85 23.77
C ALA A 67 2.44 9.35 23.49
N ALA A 68 1.71 10.02 22.61
CA ALA A 68 0.37 9.62 22.17
C ALA A 68 0.39 8.26 21.44
N ILE A 69 1.34 8.07 20.53
CA ILE A 69 1.53 6.80 19.82
C ILE A 69 1.85 5.67 20.81
N ALA A 70 2.74 5.93 21.78
CA ALA A 70 3.10 4.96 22.81
C ALA A 70 1.89 4.56 23.66
N ALA A 71 1.07 5.54 24.08
CA ALA A 71 -0.14 5.27 24.85
C ALA A 71 -1.14 4.38 24.07
N MET A 72 -1.34 4.65 22.78
CA MET A 72 -2.18 3.82 21.90
C MET A 72 -1.63 2.38 21.81
N VAL A 73 -0.32 2.22 21.61
CA VAL A 73 0.34 0.90 21.53
C VAL A 73 0.18 0.14 22.85
N GLU A 74 0.44 0.78 23.99
CA GLU A 74 0.34 0.17 25.32
C GLU A 74 -1.09 -0.25 25.66
N GLN A 75 -2.09 0.56 25.30
CA GLN A 75 -3.50 0.20 25.48
C GLN A 75 -3.87 -1.08 24.71
N ARG A 76 -3.30 -1.29 23.52
CA ARG A 76 -3.53 -2.49 22.71
C ARG A 76 -2.76 -3.71 23.17
N VAL A 77 -1.55 -3.52 23.71
CA VAL A 77 -0.79 -4.60 24.34
C VAL A 77 -1.47 -5.08 25.63
N GLY A 78 -1.99 -4.15 26.45
CA GLY A 78 -2.59 -4.45 27.76
C GLY A 78 -3.99 -5.09 27.72
N THR A 79 -4.73 -4.93 26.62
CA THR A 79 -6.09 -5.49 26.48
C THR A 79 -6.11 -6.97 26.11
N GLY A 80 -4.95 -7.61 25.91
CA GLY A 80 -4.89 -9.04 25.58
C GLY A 80 -5.80 -9.38 24.39
N ALA A 81 -5.87 -8.49 23.39
CA ALA A 81 -6.66 -8.70 22.19
C ALA A 81 -6.28 -10.08 21.61
N MET A 82 -7.23 -11.02 21.75
CA MET A 82 -6.96 -12.44 21.69
C MET A 82 -6.32 -12.85 20.38
N VAL A 83 -5.20 -13.56 20.47
CA VAL A 83 -4.67 -14.41 19.42
C VAL A 83 -5.50 -15.70 19.38
N HIS A 84 -6.71 -15.62 18.78
CA HIS A 84 -7.42 -16.79 18.24
C HIS A 84 -8.34 -16.37 17.07
N GLU A 85 -7.94 -16.76 15.85
CA GLU A 85 -8.76 -16.92 14.63
C GLU A 85 -9.75 -15.82 14.21
N ALA A 86 -9.57 -14.57 14.65
CA ALA A 86 -10.19 -13.44 13.95
C ALA A 86 -9.37 -13.15 12.70
N ARG A 87 -9.97 -13.34 11.51
CA ARG A 87 -9.40 -12.84 10.24
C ARG A 87 -8.94 -11.40 10.45
N SER A 88 -7.72 -11.09 10.01
CA SER A 88 -7.21 -9.72 10.00
C SER A 88 -8.22 -8.79 9.30
N ALA A 89 -8.22 -7.49 9.62
CA ALA A 89 -9.11 -6.52 8.96
C ALA A 89 -9.03 -6.62 7.43
N MET A 90 -7.84 -6.96 6.91
CA MET A 90 -7.60 -7.25 5.51
C MET A 90 -8.38 -8.47 5.00
N GLU A 91 -8.28 -9.60 5.68
CA GLU A 91 -8.98 -10.83 5.34
C GLU A 91 -10.50 -10.69 5.49
N GLN A 92 -10.97 -9.84 6.41
CA GLN A 92 -12.39 -9.48 6.52
C GLN A 92 -12.85 -8.65 5.32
N ALA A 93 -12.07 -7.66 4.89
CA ALA A 93 -12.37 -6.88 3.69
C ALA A 93 -12.41 -7.76 2.43
N VAL A 94 -11.45 -8.69 2.28
CA VAL A 94 -11.45 -9.69 1.20
C VAL A 94 -12.70 -10.55 1.25
N TYR A 95 -13.08 -11.05 2.44
CA TYR A 95 -14.29 -11.86 2.59
C TYR A 95 -15.57 -11.13 2.19
N VAL A 96 -15.70 -9.85 2.56
CA VAL A 96 -16.85 -9.02 2.15
C VAL A 96 -16.89 -8.84 0.63
N LEU A 97 -15.74 -8.66 -0.02
CA LEU A 97 -15.66 -8.55 -1.47
C LEU A 97 -15.96 -9.88 -2.16
N GLN A 98 -15.52 -11.01 -1.59
CA GLN A 98 -15.87 -12.35 -2.07
C GLN A 98 -17.38 -12.62 -2.01
N ALA A 99 -18.04 -12.20 -0.94
CA ALA A 99 -19.50 -12.27 -0.84
C ALA A 99 -20.21 -11.41 -1.91
N ALA A 100 -19.52 -10.42 -2.48
CA ALA A 100 -20.01 -9.56 -3.56
C ALA A 100 -19.54 -10.00 -4.96
N GLY A 101 -19.03 -11.22 -5.14
CA GLY A 101 -18.65 -11.78 -6.44
C GLY A 101 -17.19 -11.58 -6.85
N VAL A 102 -16.40 -10.84 -6.07
CA VAL A 102 -14.97 -10.64 -6.35
C VAL A 102 -14.18 -11.89 -5.97
N ARG A 103 -13.38 -12.43 -6.88
CA ARG A 103 -12.51 -13.57 -6.55
C ARG A 103 -11.22 -13.10 -5.88
N SER A 104 -10.71 -13.92 -4.97
CA SER A 104 -9.39 -13.73 -4.35
C SER A 104 -8.49 -14.84 -4.86
N GLU A 105 -7.34 -14.43 -5.41
CA GLU A 105 -6.43 -15.32 -6.11
C GLU A 105 -4.98 -15.00 -5.72
N ARG A 106 -4.08 -15.97 -5.93
CA ARG A 106 -2.63 -15.77 -5.80
C ARG A 106 -1.94 -16.09 -7.11
N GLN A 107 -1.08 -15.19 -7.57
CA GLN A 107 -0.17 -15.42 -8.70
C GLN A 107 1.22 -15.69 -8.14
N ARG A 108 1.78 -16.87 -8.42
CA ARG A 108 3.16 -17.19 -8.07
C ARG A 108 4.10 -16.59 -9.12
N LEU A 109 5.14 -15.89 -8.65
CA LEU A 109 6.25 -15.36 -9.44
C LEU A 109 7.36 -16.41 -9.59
N SER A 110 8.31 -16.16 -10.48
CA SER A 110 9.42 -17.06 -10.82
C SER A 110 10.39 -17.31 -9.67
N ASP A 111 10.50 -16.36 -8.74
CA ASP A 111 11.31 -16.48 -7.52
C ASP A 111 10.61 -17.24 -6.39
N GLY A 112 9.37 -17.70 -6.61
CA GLY A 112 8.58 -18.50 -5.69
C GLY A 112 7.63 -17.70 -4.79
N ARG A 113 7.78 -16.37 -4.70
CA ARG A 113 6.85 -15.48 -3.99
C ARG A 113 5.47 -15.51 -4.64
N SER A 114 4.44 -15.24 -3.86
CA SER A 114 3.06 -15.13 -4.29
C SER A 114 2.51 -13.73 -4.10
N MET A 115 2.00 -13.15 -5.19
CA MET A 115 1.24 -11.91 -5.16
C MET A 115 -0.26 -12.23 -5.03
N HIS A 116 -0.95 -11.55 -4.14
CA HIS A 116 -2.40 -11.63 -3.99
C HIS A 116 -3.10 -10.64 -4.92
N LEU A 117 -4.24 -11.07 -5.48
CA LEU A 117 -5.07 -10.28 -6.36
C LEU A 117 -6.54 -10.46 -6.00
N LEU A 118 -7.30 -9.38 -6.20
CA LEU A 118 -8.75 -9.41 -6.25
C LEU A 118 -9.21 -9.23 -7.69
N THR A 119 -10.01 -10.17 -8.22
CA THR A 119 -10.35 -10.23 -9.64
C THR A 119 -11.85 -10.29 -9.87
N VAL A 120 -12.27 -9.73 -11.01
CA VAL A 120 -13.62 -9.82 -11.56
C VAL A 120 -13.55 -10.16 -13.05
N GLU A 121 -14.63 -10.70 -13.59
CA GLU A 121 -14.69 -11.15 -14.98
C GLU A 121 -15.57 -10.26 -15.85
N GLY A 122 -15.31 -10.31 -17.15
CA GLY A 122 -16.09 -9.63 -18.16
C GLY A 122 -15.60 -9.97 -19.56
N SER A 123 -16.30 -9.50 -20.59
CA SER A 123 -15.96 -9.81 -21.98
C SER A 123 -15.50 -8.58 -22.78
N LEU A 124 -15.57 -7.38 -22.21
CA LEU A 124 -15.30 -6.15 -22.93
C LEU A 124 -13.83 -5.74 -22.82
N GLY A 125 -13.20 -5.55 -23.97
CA GLY A 125 -11.94 -4.85 -24.11
C GLY A 125 -10.74 -5.47 -23.39
N ALA A 126 -9.75 -4.61 -23.13
CA ALA A 126 -8.51 -4.97 -22.45
C ALA A 126 -8.75 -5.17 -20.94
N PRO A 127 -7.99 -6.08 -20.30
CA PRO A 127 -8.03 -6.26 -18.85
C PRO A 127 -7.55 -5.02 -18.11
N TRP A 128 -8.20 -4.70 -17.00
CA TRP A 128 -7.89 -3.56 -16.14
C TRP A 128 -7.03 -3.99 -14.95
N ILE A 129 -5.95 -3.26 -14.70
CA ILE A 129 -5.02 -3.53 -13.60
C ILE A 129 -5.04 -2.34 -12.66
N LEU A 130 -5.50 -2.57 -11.44
CA LEU A 130 -5.67 -1.55 -10.41
C LEU A 130 -4.50 -1.66 -9.43
N ILE A 131 -3.63 -0.65 -9.43
CA ILE A 131 -2.36 -0.64 -8.71
C ILE A 131 -2.49 0.37 -7.56
N PRO A 132 -2.56 -0.11 -6.30
CA PRO A 132 -2.76 0.76 -5.14
C PRO A 132 -1.53 1.63 -4.85
N GLY A 133 -1.72 2.64 -4.00
CA GLY A 133 -0.61 3.34 -3.37
C GLY A 133 0.16 2.44 -2.40
N LEU A 134 1.34 2.89 -1.97
CA LEU A 134 2.14 2.16 -0.98
C LEU A 134 1.36 1.99 0.31
N GLY A 135 1.38 0.80 0.93
CA GLY A 135 0.61 0.50 2.14
C GLY A 135 -0.87 0.19 1.91
N ASN A 136 -1.45 0.59 0.77
CA ASN A 136 -2.87 0.36 0.50
C ASN A 136 -3.09 -1.04 -0.07
N PRO A 137 -4.15 -1.76 0.38
CA PRO A 137 -4.47 -3.06 -0.17
C PRO A 137 -5.28 -3.00 -1.46
N ALA A 138 -5.29 -4.11 -2.18
CA ALA A 138 -6.17 -4.37 -3.32
C ALA A 138 -7.65 -4.16 -2.98
N SER A 139 -8.06 -4.43 -1.73
CA SER A 139 -9.44 -4.25 -1.27
C SER A 139 -9.91 -2.78 -1.30
N ALA A 140 -8.99 -1.81 -1.29
CA ALA A 140 -9.33 -0.39 -1.48
C ALA A 140 -9.98 -0.12 -2.86
N TRP A 141 -9.72 -0.98 -3.84
CA TRP A 141 -10.33 -0.93 -5.16
C TRP A 141 -11.68 -1.64 -5.25
N GLY A 142 -12.24 -2.14 -4.14
CA GLY A 142 -13.44 -2.97 -4.14
C GLY A 142 -14.65 -2.36 -4.86
N ASN A 143 -14.87 -1.05 -4.75
CA ASN A 143 -15.95 -0.37 -5.47
C ASN A 143 -15.70 -0.31 -6.98
N MET A 144 -14.44 -0.13 -7.39
CA MET A 144 -14.07 -0.14 -8.81
C MET A 144 -14.23 -1.55 -9.40
N LEU A 145 -13.77 -2.59 -8.68
CA LEU A 145 -13.95 -3.98 -9.10
C LEU A 145 -15.44 -4.31 -9.29
N LYS A 146 -16.30 -3.93 -8.34
CA LYS A 146 -17.76 -4.12 -8.46
C LYS A 146 -18.37 -3.39 -9.66
N ALA A 147 -17.86 -2.20 -9.99
CA ALA A 147 -18.33 -1.43 -11.14
C ALA A 147 -17.88 -2.01 -12.49
N LEU A 148 -16.78 -2.78 -12.50
CA LEU A 148 -16.24 -3.43 -13.69
C LEU A 148 -16.78 -4.85 -13.88
N ASP A 149 -17.26 -5.49 -12.80
CA ASP A 149 -17.75 -6.87 -12.81
C ASP A 149 -18.91 -7.08 -13.79
N GLY A 150 -18.85 -8.16 -14.56
CA GLY A 150 -19.79 -8.49 -15.62
C GLY A 150 -19.53 -7.79 -16.96
N GLU A 151 -18.74 -6.71 -16.99
CA GLU A 151 -18.40 -5.97 -18.20
C GLU A 151 -16.94 -6.14 -18.60
N HIS A 152 -16.01 -5.86 -17.70
CA HIS A 152 -14.57 -5.88 -17.94
C HIS A 152 -13.85 -6.90 -17.07
N ARG A 153 -12.82 -7.55 -17.61
CA ARG A 153 -11.84 -8.28 -16.79
C ARG A 153 -11.04 -7.26 -16.00
N ALA A 154 -10.96 -7.43 -14.68
CA ALA A 154 -10.14 -6.55 -13.85
C ALA A 154 -9.44 -7.30 -12.72
N ALA A 155 -8.26 -6.80 -12.35
CA ALA A 155 -7.47 -7.30 -11.24
C ALA A 155 -6.91 -6.12 -10.43
N ALA A 156 -7.26 -6.06 -9.15
CA ALA A 156 -6.57 -5.22 -8.18
C ALA A 156 -5.46 -6.04 -7.51
N ILE A 157 -4.26 -5.46 -7.40
CA ILE A 157 -3.09 -6.18 -6.91
C ILE A 157 -2.70 -5.69 -5.52
N ASP A 158 -2.27 -6.62 -4.66
CA ASP A 158 -1.48 -6.26 -3.49
C ASP A 158 -0.02 -6.18 -3.91
N LEU A 159 0.64 -5.05 -3.64
CA LEU A 159 2.08 -4.90 -3.91
C LEU A 159 2.88 -5.90 -3.07
N ALA A 160 4.02 -6.38 -3.58
CA ALA A 160 4.87 -7.32 -2.84
C ALA A 160 5.22 -6.76 -1.44
N GLY A 161 5.00 -7.56 -0.39
CA GLY A 161 5.20 -7.15 1.01
C GLY A 161 4.07 -6.34 1.62
N PHE A 162 3.00 -6.06 0.87
CA PHE A 162 1.81 -5.36 1.33
C PHE A 162 0.56 -6.24 1.16
N GLY A 163 -0.52 -5.88 1.87
CA GLY A 163 -1.78 -6.61 1.83
C GLY A 163 -1.57 -8.09 2.16
N LEU A 164 -1.98 -8.98 1.25
CA LEU A 164 -1.79 -10.43 1.39
C LEU A 164 -0.67 -10.99 0.50
N SER A 165 0.11 -10.13 -0.17
CA SER A 165 1.24 -10.52 -1.02
C SER A 165 2.50 -10.80 -0.20
N GLU A 166 3.27 -11.81 -0.60
CA GLU A 166 4.61 -12.05 -0.04
C GLU A 166 5.59 -10.96 -0.48
N GLY A 167 6.52 -10.61 0.41
CA GLY A 167 7.47 -9.53 0.20
C GLY A 167 8.92 -9.98 0.17
N GLN A 168 9.79 -9.01 -0.10
CA GLN A 168 11.24 -9.13 0.12
C GLN A 168 11.59 -8.34 1.39
N ALA A 169 12.70 -8.65 2.04
CA ALA A 169 13.05 -8.00 3.31
C ALA A 169 13.31 -6.49 3.18
N ARG A 170 13.82 -6.03 2.05
CA ARG A 170 14.15 -4.61 1.79
C ARG A 170 13.93 -4.26 0.31
N PRO A 171 12.67 -4.17 -0.15
CA PRO A 171 12.39 -3.92 -1.56
C PRO A 171 12.69 -2.45 -1.91
N HIS A 172 13.30 -2.23 -3.06
CA HIS A 172 13.38 -0.93 -3.70
C HIS A 172 12.19 -0.73 -4.64
N TYR A 173 11.89 0.53 -4.97
CA TYR A 173 10.86 0.89 -5.97
C TYR A 173 10.97 0.07 -7.27
N ARG A 174 12.20 -0.13 -7.78
CA ARG A 174 12.45 -0.87 -9.01
C ARG A 174 12.03 -2.35 -8.93
N ASP A 175 12.05 -2.92 -7.72
CA ASP A 175 11.68 -4.32 -7.49
C ASP A 175 10.16 -4.47 -7.61
N HIS A 176 9.38 -3.51 -7.10
CA HIS A 176 7.93 -3.48 -7.31
C HIS A 176 7.53 -3.32 -8.78
N VAL A 177 8.29 -2.54 -9.55
CA VAL A 177 8.07 -2.43 -11.02
C VAL A 177 8.38 -3.76 -11.71
N ALA A 178 9.46 -4.44 -11.32
CA ALA A 178 9.81 -5.76 -11.87
C ALA A 178 8.74 -6.82 -11.52
N ASP A 179 8.24 -6.81 -10.28
CA ASP A 179 7.15 -7.70 -9.85
C ASP A 179 5.87 -7.43 -10.67
N LEU A 180 5.53 -6.16 -10.94
CA LEU A 180 4.42 -5.79 -11.81
C LEU A 180 4.65 -6.27 -13.26
N GLU A 181 5.85 -6.09 -13.80
CA GLU A 181 6.20 -6.55 -15.15
C GLU A 181 6.01 -8.05 -15.30
N GLU A 182 6.52 -8.82 -14.35
CA GLU A 182 6.40 -10.27 -14.32
C GLU A 182 4.93 -10.70 -14.16
N LEU A 183 4.20 -10.08 -13.24
CA LEU A 183 2.78 -10.37 -13.01
C LEU A 183 1.97 -10.22 -14.32
N LEU A 184 2.18 -9.12 -15.04
CA LEU A 184 1.47 -8.86 -16.29
C LEU A 184 1.90 -9.80 -17.42
N ALA A 185 3.19 -10.16 -17.48
CA ALA A 185 3.70 -11.14 -18.45
C ALA A 185 3.10 -12.54 -18.22
N LEU A 186 2.95 -12.96 -16.97
CA LEU A 186 2.38 -14.27 -16.64
C LEU A 186 0.87 -14.33 -16.89
N ARG A 187 0.16 -13.26 -16.59
CA ARG A 187 -1.31 -13.26 -16.51
C ARG A 187 -1.98 -12.80 -17.79
N TYR A 188 -1.30 -11.95 -18.55
CA TYR A 188 -1.80 -11.34 -19.78
C TYR A 188 -0.72 -11.37 -20.87
N PRO A 189 -0.12 -12.53 -21.19
CA PRO A 189 1.10 -12.65 -22.01
C PRO A 189 0.99 -12.01 -23.40
N ASP A 190 -0.21 -11.96 -23.98
CA ASP A 190 -0.44 -11.45 -25.34
C ASP A 190 -1.40 -10.26 -25.38
N GLU A 191 -1.74 -9.67 -24.23
CA GLU A 191 -2.73 -8.60 -24.14
C GLU A 191 -2.10 -7.28 -23.70
N ALA A 192 -2.59 -6.19 -24.28
CA ALA A 192 -2.39 -4.85 -23.72
C ALA A 192 -3.39 -4.62 -22.59
N THR A 193 -2.97 -3.94 -21.53
CA THR A 193 -3.78 -3.72 -20.30
C THR A 193 -4.16 -2.26 -20.14
N VAL A 194 -5.27 -1.99 -19.46
CA VAL A 194 -5.59 -0.67 -18.92
C VAL A 194 -4.96 -0.59 -17.53
N LEU A 195 -4.03 0.34 -17.31
CA LEU A 195 -3.36 0.52 -16.03
C LEU A 195 -3.99 1.69 -15.28
N VAL A 196 -4.45 1.44 -14.06
CA VAL A 196 -4.98 2.46 -13.16
C VAL A 196 -4.12 2.46 -11.89
N GLY A 197 -3.31 3.49 -11.72
CA GLY A 197 -2.40 3.61 -10.58
C GLY A 197 -2.78 4.77 -9.66
N SER A 198 -2.66 4.57 -8.35
CA SER A 198 -2.81 5.63 -7.35
C SER A 198 -1.49 5.86 -6.61
N SER A 199 -1.05 7.12 -6.45
CA SER A 199 0.18 7.48 -5.71
C SER A 199 1.39 6.65 -6.16
N ALA A 200 2.01 5.84 -5.28
CA ALA A 200 3.11 4.95 -5.65
C ALA A 200 2.76 3.99 -6.81
N GLY A 201 1.52 3.51 -6.88
CA GLY A 201 1.03 2.70 -7.99
C GLY A 201 0.97 3.46 -9.31
N ALA A 202 0.75 4.79 -9.28
CA ALA A 202 0.80 5.64 -10.46
C ALA A 202 2.24 5.75 -11.02
N LEU A 203 3.23 5.86 -10.13
CA LEU A 203 4.65 5.82 -10.51
C LEU A 203 5.01 4.49 -11.19
N MET A 204 4.61 3.36 -10.57
CA MET A 204 4.87 2.03 -11.11
C MET A 204 4.20 1.83 -12.48
N ALA A 205 2.94 2.23 -12.61
CA ALA A 205 2.19 2.17 -13.87
C ALA A 205 2.84 3.01 -14.98
N LEU A 206 3.31 4.21 -14.64
CA LEU A 206 4.01 5.10 -15.57
C LEU A 206 5.34 4.51 -16.02
N GLU A 207 6.14 3.97 -15.09
CA GLU A 207 7.42 3.35 -15.43
C GLU A 207 7.23 2.07 -16.27
N TYR A 208 6.22 1.24 -15.96
CA TYR A 208 5.84 0.12 -16.81
C TYR A 208 5.45 0.59 -18.22
N ALA A 209 4.59 1.60 -18.33
CA ALA A 209 4.14 2.14 -19.61
C ALA A 209 5.30 2.75 -20.43
N ARG A 210 6.28 3.37 -19.77
CA ARG A 210 7.48 3.90 -20.40
C ARG A 210 8.36 2.80 -21.01
N ARG A 211 8.45 1.64 -20.35
CA ARG A 211 9.24 0.48 -20.81
C ARG A 211 8.51 -0.40 -21.82
N HIS A 212 7.18 -0.50 -21.69
CA HIS A 212 6.33 -1.40 -22.46
C HIS A 212 5.13 -0.68 -23.09
N PRO A 213 5.32 0.41 -23.86
CA PRO A 213 4.21 1.22 -24.36
C PRO A 213 3.22 0.43 -25.22
N GLN A 214 3.69 -0.58 -25.95
CA GLN A 214 2.87 -1.50 -26.75
C GLN A 214 1.96 -2.42 -25.91
N ARG A 215 2.23 -2.56 -24.61
CA ARG A 215 1.47 -3.39 -23.66
C ARG A 215 0.45 -2.59 -22.86
N VAL A 216 0.31 -1.29 -23.13
CA VAL A 216 -0.59 -0.39 -22.40
C VAL A 216 -1.65 0.16 -23.36
N ARG A 217 -2.90 -0.23 -23.13
CA ARG A 217 -4.06 0.25 -23.88
C ARG A 217 -4.48 1.64 -23.42
N ALA A 218 -4.42 1.89 -22.12
CA ALA A 218 -4.70 3.17 -21.50
C ALA A 218 -3.98 3.26 -20.14
N LEU A 219 -3.65 4.48 -19.72
CA LEU A 219 -2.98 4.78 -18.45
C LEU A 219 -3.79 5.83 -17.70
N VAL A 220 -4.21 5.51 -16.48
CA VAL A 220 -4.95 6.41 -15.57
C VAL A 220 -4.13 6.59 -14.31
N LEU A 221 -3.80 7.84 -13.99
CA LEU A 221 -2.94 8.20 -12.85
C LEU A 221 -3.75 9.04 -11.86
N LEU A 222 -3.91 8.54 -10.62
CA LEU A 222 -4.64 9.20 -9.55
C LEU A 222 -3.64 9.70 -8.49
N GLY A 223 -3.79 10.96 -8.08
CA GLY A 223 -2.94 11.56 -7.05
C GLY A 223 -1.47 11.73 -7.47
N PHE A 224 -1.21 11.87 -8.77
CA PHE A 224 0.13 12.10 -9.31
C PHE A 224 0.07 13.09 -10.50
N GLY A 225 0.97 14.08 -10.50
CA GLY A 225 1.16 15.01 -11.62
C GLY A 225 2.55 14.85 -12.19
N ALA A 226 2.66 14.53 -13.49
CA ALA A 226 3.90 14.74 -14.22
C ALA A 226 4.06 16.25 -14.46
N VAL A 227 4.64 16.97 -13.50
CA VAL A 227 4.98 18.38 -13.68
C VAL A 227 6.37 18.49 -14.28
N ALA A 228 6.46 19.12 -15.46
CA ALA A 228 7.63 19.96 -15.76
C ALA A 228 7.54 21.20 -14.88
N ASP A 229 8.68 21.77 -14.44
CA ASP A 229 8.74 22.90 -13.51
C ASP A 229 7.73 23.99 -13.89
N PRO A 230 6.71 24.27 -13.06
CA PRO A 230 5.76 25.31 -13.35
C PRO A 230 6.48 26.68 -13.31
N PRO A 231 6.34 27.53 -14.35
CA PRO A 231 6.98 28.85 -14.40
C PRO A 231 6.65 29.76 -13.21
N ALA A 232 5.58 29.47 -12.47
CA ALA A 232 5.15 30.20 -11.28
C ALA A 232 6.11 30.08 -10.07
N TRP A 233 7.15 29.24 -10.15
CA TRP A 233 8.20 29.13 -9.12
C TRP A 233 9.47 29.93 -9.42
N MET A 234 9.52 30.70 -10.52
CA MET A 234 10.65 31.58 -10.87
C MET A 234 10.34 33.08 -10.70
N ALA A 235 9.40 33.45 -9.83
CA ALA A 235 9.10 34.85 -9.50
C ALA A 235 9.09 35.09 -7.98
#